data_AF-A0AAJ2NSQ5-F1
#
_entry.id   AF-A0AAJ2NSQ5-F1
#
_cell.length_a   1.000
_cell.length_b   1.000
_cell.length_c   1.000
_cell.angle_alpha   90.00
_cell.angle_beta   90.00
_cell.angle_gamma   90.00
#
_symmetry.space_group_name_H-M   'P 1'
#
loop_
_entity.id
_entity.type
_entity.pdbx_description
1 polymer ?
#
loop_
_entity_poly.entity_id
_entity_poly.type
_entity_poly.pdbx_seq_one_letter_code
_entity_poly.pdbx_strand_id
1 'polypeptide(L)' 'INGRLKKFPPKEKQRLIVLREITKRFESSTNYSEKEINQILEDMYDDYVLIRRYLIEYGFLERKSDGSQYWLKQ' A
#
# COMPACT_ATOMS: atom_id res chain seq x y z
N ILE A 1 5.01 1.74 -19.34
CA ILE A 1 4.25 0.53 -18.97
C ILE A 1 3.22 0.97 -17.94
N ASN A 2 1.93 0.90 -18.25
CA ASN A 2 0.86 1.33 -17.33
C ASN A 2 0.90 0.44 -16.08
N GLY A 3 1.56 0.92 -15.02
CA GLY A 3 1.93 0.17 -13.81
C GLY A 3 0.78 -0.19 -12.88
N ARG A 4 -0.42 -0.41 -13.43
CA ARG A 4 -1.63 -0.81 -12.71
C ARG A 4 -1.67 -2.33 -12.65
N LEU A 5 -1.81 -2.86 -11.44
CA LEU A 5 -1.99 -4.28 -11.20
C LEU A 5 -3.32 -4.72 -11.83
N LYS A 6 -3.30 -5.76 -12.67
CA LYS A 6 -4.55 -6.33 -13.23
C LYS A 6 -5.19 -7.36 -12.31
N LYS A 7 -4.37 -8.06 -11.53
CA LYS A 7 -4.79 -9.07 -10.55
C LYS A 7 -3.80 -9.09 -9.40
N PHE A 8 -4.31 -9.17 -8.18
CA PHE A 8 -3.48 -9.39 -7.02
C PHE A 8 -3.03 -10.87 -6.96
N PRO A 9 -1.73 -11.16 -6.82
CA PRO A 9 -1.25 -12.53 -6.92
C PRO A 9 -1.74 -13.39 -5.73
N PRO A 10 -2.13 -14.65 -5.97
CA PRO A 10 -2.59 -15.54 -4.91
C PRO A 10 -1.44 -16.10 -4.06
N LYS A 11 -0.22 -16.15 -4.62
CA LYS A 11 0.97 -16.68 -3.95
C LYS A 11 1.61 -15.62 -3.07
N GLU A 12 1.84 -15.95 -1.81
CA GLU A 12 2.41 -15.02 -0.82
C GLU A 12 3.74 -14.40 -1.26
N LYS A 13 4.69 -15.20 -1.79
CA LYS A 13 5.97 -14.67 -2.28
C LYS A 13 5.78 -13.60 -3.36
N GLN A 14 4.81 -13.79 -4.25
CA GLN A 14 4.49 -12.81 -5.29
C GLN A 14 3.79 -11.57 -4.71
N ARG A 15 2.93 -11.75 -3.70
CA ARG A 15 2.33 -10.62 -2.96
C ARG A 15 3.39 -9.75 -2.33
N LEU A 16 4.36 -10.32 -1.62
CA LEU A 16 5.44 -9.57 -0.99
C LEU A 16 6.25 -8.74 -1.99
N ILE A 17 6.53 -9.29 -3.17
CA ILE A 17 7.21 -8.56 -4.25
C ILE A 17 6.36 -7.36 -4.69
N VAL A 18 5.07 -7.59 -4.96
CA VAL A 18 4.14 -6.52 -5.37
C VAL A 18 4.02 -5.44 -4.29
N LEU A 19 3.82 -5.82 -3.02
CA LEU A 19 3.71 -4.90 -1.90
C LEU A 19 4.99 -4.07 -1.73
N ARG A 20 6.16 -4.70 -1.87
CA ARG A 20 7.45 -4.00 -1.84
C ARG A 20 7.61 -3.02 -3.00
N GLU A 21 7.15 -3.36 -4.21
CA GLU A 21 7.14 -2.39 -5.31
C GLU A 21 6.18 -1.23 -5.06
N ILE A 22 5.01 -1.49 -4.46
CA ILE A 22 4.06 -0.45 -4.05
C ILE A 22 4.69 0.49 -3.02
N THR A 23 5.47 -0.04 -2.06
CA THR A 23 6.11 0.80 -1.03
C THR A 23 7.03 1.88 -1.59
N LYS A 24 7.61 1.67 -2.78
CA LYS A 24 8.49 2.66 -3.43
C LYS A 24 7.78 3.92 -3.90
N ARG A 25 6.45 3.93 -3.90
CA ARG A 25 5.65 5.13 -4.21
C ARG A 25 5.41 6.02 -3.00
N PHE A 26 5.75 5.56 -1.80
CA PHE A 26 5.64 6.34 -0.58
C PHE A 26 7.01 6.89 -0.19
N GLU A 27 6.99 8.10 0.35
CA GLU A 27 8.12 8.79 0.93
C GLU A 27 8.28 8.35 2.40
N SER A 28 9.48 7.93 2.79
CA SER A 28 9.76 7.37 4.12
C SER A 28 9.65 8.38 5.26
N SER A 29 9.67 9.67 4.97
CA SER A 29 9.57 10.78 5.93
C SER A 29 8.18 11.43 5.95
N THR A 30 7.19 10.85 5.26
CA THR A 30 5.86 11.45 5.09
C THR A 30 4.78 10.65 5.82
N ASN A 31 3.93 11.37 6.56
CA ASN A 31 2.67 10.83 7.07
C ASN A 31 1.57 11.17 6.07
N TYR A 32 0.85 10.15 5.63
CA TYR A 32 -0.26 10.27 4.69
C TYR A 32 -1.59 10.20 5.45
N SER A 33 -2.52 11.06 5.09
CA SER A 33 -3.93 10.87 5.46
C SER A 33 -4.52 9.67 4.75
N GLU A 34 -5.67 9.20 5.24
CA GLU A 34 -6.42 8.13 4.56
C GLU A 34 -6.70 8.45 3.09
N LYS A 35 -7.07 9.71 2.81
CA LYS A 35 -7.39 10.17 1.47
C LYS A 35 -6.19 10.12 0.54
N GLU A 36 -5.04 10.59 0.99
CA GLU A 36 -3.80 10.58 0.19
C GLU A 36 -3.36 9.15 -0.11
N ILE A 37 -3.41 8.27 0.90
CA ILE A 37 -3.03 6.87 0.70
C ILE A 37 -3.97 6.15 -0.26
N ASN A 38 -5.27 6.44 -0.19
CA ASN A 38 -6.25 5.88 -1.12
C ASN A 38 -5.95 6.33 -2.55
N GLN A 39 -5.66 7.61 -2.76
CA GLN A 39 -5.34 8.13 -4.10
C GLN A 39 -4.09 7.46 -4.68
N ILE A 40 -3.02 7.31 -3.89
CA ILE A 40 -1.79 6.64 -4.34
C ILE A 40 -2.07 5.18 -4.76
N LEU A 41 -2.91 4.48 -4.00
CA LEU A 41 -3.20 3.08 -4.21
C LEU A 41 -4.24 2.83 -5.32
N GLU A 42 -5.22 3.72 -5.49
CA GLU A 42 -6.27 3.64 -6.51
C GLU A 42 -5.69 3.67 -7.93
N ASP A 43 -4.63 4.47 -8.14
CA ASP A 43 -3.86 4.48 -9.39
C ASP A 43 -3.17 3.14 -9.70
N MET A 44 -2.98 2.29 -8.69
CA MET A 44 -2.28 1.02 -8.79
C MET A 44 -3.22 -0.18 -8.89
N TYR A 45 -4.33 -0.19 -8.16
CA TYR A 45 -5.26 -1.31 -8.14
C TYR A 45 -6.66 -0.86 -7.71
N ASP A 46 -7.68 -1.33 -8.42
CA ASP A 46 -9.09 -0.99 -8.11
C ASP A 46 -9.48 -1.35 -6.68
N ASP A 47 -9.00 -2.50 -6.19
CA ASP A 47 -9.20 -2.91 -4.80
C ASP A 47 -8.04 -2.41 -3.93
N TYR A 48 -7.86 -1.09 -3.92
CA TYR A 48 -6.83 -0.40 -3.15
C TYR A 48 -6.98 -0.65 -1.63
N VAL A 49 -8.21 -0.94 -1.17
CA VAL A 49 -8.49 -1.31 0.22
C VAL A 49 -7.80 -2.62 0.59
N LEU A 50 -7.85 -3.63 -0.29
CA LEU A 50 -7.11 -4.90 -0.09
C LEU A 50 -5.60 -4.67 -0.03
N ILE A 51 -5.06 -3.83 -0.90
CA ILE A 51 -3.63 -3.49 -0.89
C ILE A 51 -3.23 -2.81 0.43
N ARG A 52 -4.00 -1.79 0.84
CA ARG A 52 -3.76 -1.06 2.10
C ARG A 52 -3.78 -2.01 3.30
N ARG A 53 -4.74 -2.94 3.34
CA ARG A 53 -4.82 -3.97 4.37
C ARG A 53 -3.56 -4.83 4.39
N TYR A 54 -3.11 -5.34 3.25
CA TYR A 54 -1.92 -6.17 3.19
C TYR A 54 -0.63 -5.41 3.50
N LEU A 55 -0.51 -4.14 3.10
CA LEU A 55 0.64 -3.32 3.48
C LEU A 55 0.76 -3.20 5.00
N ILE A 56 -0.36 -3.11 5.72
CA ILE A 56 -0.37 -3.08 7.19
C ILE A 56 -0.13 -4.48 7.78
N GLU A 57 -0.83 -5.50 7.30
CA GLU A 57 -0.70 -6.88 7.80
C GLU A 57 0.71 -7.44 7.64
N TYR A 58 1.39 -7.14 6.53
CA TYR A 58 2.78 -7.53 6.29
C TYR A 58 3.81 -6.54 6.85
N GLY A 59 3.37 -5.49 7.55
CA GLY A 59 4.26 -4.56 8.25
C GLY A 59 5.05 -3.61 7.35
N PHE A 60 4.58 -3.32 6.14
CA PHE A 60 5.16 -2.30 5.26
C PHE A 60 4.67 -0.89 5.61
N LEU A 61 3.40 -0.78 6.03
CA LEU A 61 2.79 0.45 6.52
C LEU A 61 2.37 0.28 7.97
N GLU A 62 2.48 1.36 8.73
CA GLU A 62 1.77 1.52 9.99
C GLU A 62 0.68 2.57 9.84
N ARG A 63 -0.27 2.53 10.77
CA ARG A 63 -1.35 3.50 10.85
C ARG A 63 -1.62 3.89 12.28
N LYS A 64 -2.17 5.08 12.46
CA LYS A 64 -2.79 5.49 13.71
C LYS A 64 -4.03 4.63 13.97
N SER A 65 -4.34 4.38 15.23
CA SER A 65 -5.48 3.54 15.65
C SER A 65 -6.83 4.06 15.16
N ASP A 66 -6.96 5.39 15.03
CA ASP A 66 -8.14 6.08 14.49
C ASP A 66 -8.21 6.07 12.95
N GLY A 67 -7.21 5.52 12.26
CA GLY A 67 -7.14 5.46 10.80
C GLY A 67 -6.88 6.80 10.12
N SER A 68 -6.60 7.87 10.87
CA SER A 68 -6.42 9.21 10.29
C SER A 68 -5.08 9.40 9.59
N GLN A 69 -4.07 8.61 9.95
CA GLN A 69 -2.71 8.72 9.42
C GLN A 69 -2.07 7.36 9.19
N TYR A 70 -1.19 7.33 8.20
CA TYR A 70 -0.45 6.17 7.73
C TYR A 70 0.98 6.56 7.36
N TRP A 71 1.96 5.69 7.58
CA TRP A 71 3.37 5.94 7.25
C TRP A 71 4.11 4.64 6.91
N LEU A 72 5.21 4.75 6.18
CA LEU A 72 6.10 3.61 5.93
C LEU A 72 6.75 3.17 7.25
N LYS A 73 6.69 1.87 7.52
CA LYS A 73 7.40 1.26 8.64
C LYS A 73 8.88 1.11 8.25
N GLN A 74 9.78 1.62 9.09
CA GLN A 74 11.23 1.45 8.94
C GLN A 74 11.68 0.03 9.30
#